data_AF-X1GWL6-F1
#
_entry.id   AF-X1GWL6-F1
#
_cell.length_a   1.000
_cell.length_b   1.000
_cell.length_c   1.000
_cell.angle_alpha   90.00
_cell.angle_beta   90.00
_cell.angle_gamma   90.00
#
_symmetry.space_group_name_H-M   'P 1'
#
loop_
_entity.id
_entity.type
_entity.pdbx_description
1 polymer ?
#
loop_
_entity_poly.entity_id
_entity_poly.type
_entity_poly.pdbx_seq_one_letter_code
_entity_poly.pdbx_strand_id
1 'polypeptide(L)'
;MLVTDSRYEEQAGQEAEVDEVISRHTAMTQAVGALCKALGVKRLGVTAAGLTHADHERIVTAALSTDVVSRKSGIAERMRMRKDAEEVEAIRAALSLAERTFTEFLQHVEPGRTEKWLAARLEYEMRAAGADAASFDVICAVGSRASLPHAVSGEAEVRPDSAVLFDWGARLDGYCSDLTRVVGVGTIPTELGVLVDVVLEAQAAAFEKLVPGARCGEADAAGRAVVAKSGYGRCFGHGIGHGVG
;
A
#
# COMPACT_ATOMS: atom_id res chain seq x y z
N MET A 1 18.47 -20.02 6.16
CA MET A 1 19.65 -19.19 5.82
C MET A 1 19.21 -17.86 5.25
N LEU A 2 19.87 -16.76 5.64
CA LEU A 2 19.74 -15.43 5.05
C LEU A 2 21.12 -14.94 4.61
N VAL A 3 21.26 -14.42 3.39
CA VAL A 3 22.52 -13.89 2.87
C VAL A 3 22.45 -12.36 2.86
N THR A 4 23.41 -11.70 3.50
CA THR A 4 23.49 -10.23 3.57
C THR A 4 24.93 -9.75 3.48
N ASP A 5 25.20 -8.47 3.74
CA ASP A 5 26.55 -7.92 3.89
C ASP A 5 26.78 -7.32 5.28
N SER A 6 28.02 -6.91 5.53
CA SER A 6 28.47 -6.42 6.83
C SER A 6 27.68 -5.23 7.39
N ARG A 7 26.92 -4.51 6.56
CA ARG A 7 26.05 -3.41 7.03
C ARG A 7 24.84 -3.89 7.82
N TYR A 8 24.40 -5.13 7.56
CA TYR A 8 23.18 -5.70 8.15
C TYR A 8 23.44 -7.03 8.86
N GLU A 9 24.69 -7.48 8.97
CA GLU A 9 25.02 -8.77 9.59
C GLU A 9 24.56 -8.83 11.06
N GLU A 10 24.88 -7.80 11.84
CA GLU A 10 24.45 -7.71 13.23
C GLU A 10 22.92 -7.64 13.35
N GLN A 11 22.28 -6.75 12.58
CA GLN A 11 20.82 -6.60 12.58
C GLN A 11 20.11 -7.90 12.18
N ALA A 12 20.58 -8.57 11.12
CA ALA A 12 20.04 -9.84 10.66
C ALA A 12 20.18 -10.93 11.74
N GLY A 13 21.26 -10.93 12.51
CA GLY A 13 21.43 -11.85 13.64
C GLY A 13 20.44 -11.61 14.79
N GLN A 14 19.83 -10.43 14.87
CA GLN A 14 18.85 -10.06 15.89
C GLN A 14 17.40 -10.27 15.41
N GLU A 15 17.12 -10.01 14.14
CA GLU A 15 15.76 -9.93 13.59
C GLU A 15 15.37 -11.16 12.75
N ALA A 16 16.31 -11.84 12.11
CA ALA A 16 15.98 -12.90 11.15
C ALA A 16 15.73 -14.25 11.83
N GLU A 17 14.54 -14.80 11.63
CA GLU A 17 14.19 -16.16 12.06
C GLU A 17 14.75 -17.21 11.08
N VAL A 18 16.07 -17.35 11.05
CA VAL A 18 16.78 -18.32 10.20
C VAL A 18 17.89 -19.03 10.97
N ASP A 19 18.21 -20.26 10.57
CA ASP A 19 19.28 -21.04 11.21
C ASP A 19 20.69 -20.43 11.04
N GLU A 20 20.87 -19.62 9.99
CA GLU A 20 22.18 -19.09 9.62
C GLU A 20 22.05 -17.75 8.89
N VAL A 21 22.85 -16.77 9.34
CA VAL A 21 23.07 -15.51 8.64
C VAL A 21 24.46 -15.56 8.01
N ILE A 22 24.52 -15.36 6.70
CA ILE A 22 25.76 -15.44 5.91
C ILE A 22 26.14 -14.03 5.44
N SER A 23 27.22 -13.49 5.98
CA SER A 23 27.81 -12.24 5.53
C SER A 23 28.68 -12.47 4.30
N ARG A 24 28.26 -11.94 3.15
CA ARG A 24 28.99 -12.11 1.89
C ARG A 24 30.04 -11.01 1.69
N HIS A 25 31.14 -11.36 1.02
CA HIS A 25 32.17 -10.41 0.57
C HIS A 25 32.23 -10.23 -0.95
N THR A 26 31.27 -10.81 -1.68
CA THR A 26 31.13 -10.72 -3.13
C THR A 26 29.79 -10.10 -3.52
N ALA A 27 29.54 -9.96 -4.82
CA ALA A 27 28.20 -9.60 -5.30
C ALA A 27 27.16 -10.66 -4.86
N MET A 28 25.92 -10.23 -4.62
CA MET A 28 24.83 -11.12 -4.16
C MET A 28 24.63 -12.33 -5.08
N THR A 29 24.61 -12.11 -6.38
CA THR A 29 24.41 -13.17 -7.39
C THR A 29 25.53 -14.20 -7.40
N GLN A 30 26.79 -13.78 -7.15
CA GLN A 30 27.94 -14.68 -7.01
C GLN A 30 27.85 -15.51 -5.73
N ALA A 31 27.46 -14.89 -4.61
CA ALA A 31 27.26 -15.58 -3.35
C ALA A 31 26.16 -16.65 -3.46
N VAL A 32 25.04 -16.32 -4.12
CA VAL A 32 23.97 -17.30 -4.42
C VAL A 32 24.48 -18.46 -5.26
N GLY A 33 25.27 -18.21 -6.30
CA GLY A 33 25.87 -19.27 -7.12
C GLY A 33 26.82 -20.18 -6.33
N ALA A 34 27.67 -19.60 -5.48
CA ALA A 34 28.56 -20.34 -4.59
C ALA A 34 27.78 -21.22 -3.59
N LEU A 35 26.71 -20.69 -3.01
CA LEU A 35 25.82 -21.43 -2.11
C LEU A 35 25.08 -22.57 -2.83
N CYS A 36 24.57 -22.33 -4.04
CA CYS A 36 23.94 -23.38 -4.83
C CYS A 36 24.92 -24.55 -5.07
N LYS A 37 26.19 -24.25 -5.37
CA LYS A 37 27.23 -25.26 -5.53
C LYS A 37 27.54 -25.97 -4.22
N ALA A 38 27.75 -25.24 -3.14
CA ALA A 38 28.10 -25.78 -1.82
C ALA A 38 27.01 -26.70 -1.25
N LEU A 39 25.74 -26.33 -1.45
CA LEU A 39 24.57 -27.07 -0.99
C LEU A 39 24.08 -28.13 -2.00
N GLY A 40 24.71 -28.23 -3.17
CA GLY A 40 24.32 -29.19 -4.21
C GLY A 40 22.94 -28.93 -4.82
N VAL A 41 22.46 -27.68 -4.80
CA VAL A 41 21.14 -27.27 -5.31
C VAL A 41 21.05 -27.54 -6.82
N LYS A 42 20.14 -28.44 -7.21
CA LYS A 42 19.91 -28.80 -8.62
C LYS A 42 18.92 -27.89 -9.32
N ARG A 43 17.97 -27.33 -8.57
CA ARG A 43 16.95 -26.41 -9.08
C ARG A 43 16.74 -25.27 -8.11
N LEU A 44 16.92 -24.03 -8.57
CA LEU A 44 16.71 -22.82 -7.80
C LEU A 44 15.44 -22.11 -8.28
N GLY A 45 14.44 -22.01 -7.41
CA GLY A 45 13.25 -21.20 -7.68
C GLY A 45 13.56 -19.72 -7.43
N VAL A 46 13.27 -18.87 -8.41
CA VAL A 46 13.35 -17.40 -8.25
C VAL A 46 12.00 -16.75 -8.48
N THR A 47 11.69 -15.75 -7.68
CA THR A 47 10.49 -14.92 -7.88
C THR A 47 10.77 -13.93 -8.99
N ALA A 48 10.02 -14.02 -10.10
CA ALA A 48 10.20 -13.10 -11.24
C ALA A 48 9.77 -11.67 -10.87
N ALA A 49 8.78 -11.53 -9.98
CA ALA A 49 8.42 -10.25 -9.40
C ALA A 49 9.56 -9.76 -8.49
N GLY A 50 10.24 -8.69 -8.90
CA GLY A 50 11.35 -8.08 -8.14
C GLY A 50 12.76 -8.49 -8.57
N LEU A 51 12.92 -9.50 -9.44
CA LEU A 51 14.23 -9.86 -9.99
C LEU A 51 14.44 -9.18 -11.35
N THR A 52 15.48 -8.36 -11.46
CA THR A 52 15.82 -7.74 -12.76
C THR A 52 16.32 -8.80 -13.75
N HIS A 53 16.12 -8.56 -15.04
CA HIS A 53 16.62 -9.45 -16.09
C HIS A 53 18.15 -9.63 -16.00
N ALA A 54 18.88 -8.54 -15.73
CA ALA A 54 20.33 -8.57 -15.57
C ALA A 54 20.76 -9.43 -14.36
N ASP A 55 20.05 -9.37 -13.23
CA ASP A 55 20.38 -10.21 -12.07
C ASP A 55 20.05 -11.68 -12.33
N HIS A 56 18.96 -11.98 -13.05
CA HIS A 56 18.65 -13.33 -13.49
C HIS A 56 19.80 -13.92 -14.34
N GLU A 57 20.29 -13.19 -15.35
CA GLU A 57 21.42 -13.63 -16.18
C GLU A 57 22.71 -13.86 -15.36
N ARG A 58 22.99 -12.98 -14.40
CA ARG A 58 24.13 -13.14 -13.49
C ARG A 58 23.98 -14.38 -12.60
N ILE A 59 22.79 -14.66 -12.08
CA ILE A 59 22.52 -15.86 -11.26
C ILE A 59 22.72 -17.11 -12.10
N VAL A 60 22.15 -17.18 -13.30
CA VAL A 60 22.33 -18.31 -14.23
C VAL A 60 23.81 -18.53 -14.52
N THR A 61 24.56 -17.45 -14.76
CA THR A 61 26.01 -17.51 -15.02
C THR A 61 26.81 -17.96 -13.78
N ALA A 62 26.41 -17.52 -12.58
CA ALA A 62 27.09 -17.90 -11.34
C ALA A 62 26.74 -19.33 -10.88
N ALA A 63 25.55 -19.82 -11.24
CA ALA A 63 25.00 -21.11 -10.83
C ALA A 63 24.89 -22.09 -12.02
N LEU A 64 25.94 -22.20 -12.85
CA LEU A 64 25.94 -22.96 -14.12
C LEU A 64 25.44 -24.42 -14.02
N SER A 65 25.57 -25.05 -12.86
CA SER A 65 25.13 -26.43 -12.62
C SER A 65 23.74 -26.54 -12.00
N THR A 66 22.99 -25.43 -11.92
CA THR A 66 21.69 -25.31 -11.27
C THR A 66 20.65 -24.82 -12.28
N ASP A 67 19.53 -25.53 -12.37
CA ASP A 67 18.36 -25.14 -13.15
C ASP A 67 17.64 -23.96 -12.46
N VAL A 68 17.79 -22.74 -12.98
CA VAL A 68 17.15 -21.54 -12.43
C VAL A 68 15.76 -21.39 -13.02
N VAL A 69 14.74 -21.56 -12.18
CA VAL A 69 13.34 -21.57 -12.59
C VAL A 69 12.62 -20.33 -12.09
N SER A 70 12.24 -19.46 -13.02
CA SER A 70 11.44 -18.26 -12.74
C SER A 70 9.96 -18.60 -12.51
N ARG A 71 9.37 -18.05 -11.44
CA ARG A 71 7.94 -18.16 -11.13
C ARG A 71 7.27 -16.79 -11.23
N LYS A 72 6.16 -16.70 -11.97
CA LYS A 72 5.40 -15.45 -12.17
C LYS A 72 4.78 -14.89 -10.89
N SER A 73 4.21 -15.77 -10.05
CA SER A 73 3.80 -15.43 -8.68
C SER A 73 4.63 -16.26 -7.71
N GLY A 74 5.32 -15.59 -6.81
CA GLY A 74 6.11 -16.25 -5.79
C GLY A 74 5.21 -16.99 -4.79
N ILE A 75 5.84 -17.88 -4.03
CA ILE A 75 5.19 -18.59 -2.92
C ILE A 75 4.82 -17.58 -1.82
N ALA A 76 5.68 -16.57 -1.60
CA ALA A 76 5.50 -15.55 -0.58
C ALA A 76 4.20 -14.74 -0.77
N GLU A 77 3.87 -14.30 -1.99
CA GLU A 77 2.67 -13.51 -2.25
C GLU A 77 1.38 -14.30 -1.99
N ARG A 78 1.39 -15.61 -2.27
CA ARG A 78 0.25 -16.48 -1.93
C ARG A 78 0.11 -16.69 -0.43
N MET A 79 1.24 -16.80 0.29
CA MET A 79 1.23 -16.90 1.74
C MET A 79 0.73 -15.60 2.38
N ARG A 80 1.26 -14.45 1.97
CA ARG A 80 0.90 -13.10 2.46
C ARG A 80 -0.51 -12.64 2.08
N MET A 81 -1.19 -13.34 1.16
CA MET A 81 -2.56 -12.99 0.77
C MET A 81 -3.55 -13.24 1.92
N ARG A 82 -3.35 -14.33 2.69
CA ARG A 82 -4.19 -14.69 3.82
C ARG A 82 -3.45 -14.35 5.11
N LYS A 83 -3.87 -13.26 5.74
CA LYS A 83 -3.32 -12.81 7.01
C LYS A 83 -3.66 -13.79 8.12
N ASP A 84 -2.72 -14.03 9.01
CA ASP A 84 -3.02 -14.64 10.30
C ASP A 84 -3.63 -13.61 11.28
N ALA A 85 -3.88 -14.03 12.51
CA ALA A 85 -4.53 -13.19 13.51
C ALA A 85 -3.64 -12.02 13.96
N GLU A 86 -2.34 -12.24 14.10
CA GLU A 86 -1.38 -11.22 14.53
C GLU A 86 -1.20 -10.16 13.45
N GLU A 87 -1.11 -10.58 12.18
CA GLU A 87 -1.06 -9.66 11.03
C GLU A 87 -2.34 -8.81 10.93
N VAL A 88 -3.52 -9.38 11.21
CA VAL A 88 -4.79 -8.63 11.23
C VAL A 88 -4.78 -7.59 12.36
N GLU A 89 -4.31 -7.93 13.56
CA GLU A 89 -4.20 -6.97 14.66
C GLU A 89 -3.18 -5.86 14.35
N ALA A 90 -2.06 -6.18 13.69
CA ALA A 90 -1.09 -5.18 13.25
C ALA A 90 -1.70 -4.18 12.24
N ILE A 91 -2.47 -4.68 11.26
CA ILE A 91 -3.20 -3.82 10.30
C ILE A 91 -4.23 -2.96 11.04
N ARG A 92 -4.94 -3.51 12.03
CA ARG A 92 -5.89 -2.73 12.86
C ARG A 92 -5.19 -1.66 13.68
N ALA A 93 -4.00 -1.92 14.19
CA ALA A 93 -3.20 -0.95 14.91
C ALA A 93 -2.76 0.19 13.99
N ALA A 94 -2.26 -0.13 12.79
CA ALA A 94 -1.91 0.87 11.77
C ALA A 94 -3.12 1.74 11.39
N LEU A 95 -4.29 1.12 11.19
CA LEU A 95 -5.55 1.80 10.90
C LEU A 95 -5.97 2.73 12.04
N SER A 96 -5.95 2.24 13.28
CA SER A 96 -6.34 3.01 14.47
C SER A 96 -5.44 4.23 14.69
N LEU A 97 -4.13 4.09 14.42
CA LEU A 97 -3.20 5.21 14.45
C LEU A 97 -3.58 6.24 13.38
N ALA A 98 -3.76 5.81 12.13
CA ALA A 98 -4.09 6.69 11.01
C ALA A 98 -5.41 7.46 11.21
N GLU A 99 -6.45 6.82 11.78
CA GLU A 99 -7.74 7.45 12.09
C GLU A 99 -7.63 8.50 13.20
N ARG A 100 -6.93 8.15 14.29
CA ARG A 100 -6.74 9.06 15.42
C ARG A 100 -5.94 10.29 15.02
N THR A 101 -4.83 10.11 14.30
CA THR A 101 -4.01 11.23 13.84
C THR A 101 -4.74 12.09 12.83
N PHE A 102 -5.57 11.50 11.96
CA PHE A 102 -6.39 12.28 11.03
C PHE A 102 -7.41 13.15 11.78
N THR A 103 -8.07 12.60 12.80
CA THR A 103 -9.03 13.32 13.63
C THR A 103 -8.38 14.54 14.31
N GLU A 104 -7.20 14.36 14.89
CA GLU A 104 -6.43 15.46 15.50
C GLU A 104 -5.93 16.46 14.44
N PHE A 105 -5.53 15.97 13.27
CA PHE A 105 -5.05 16.77 12.14
C PHE A 105 -6.13 17.69 11.55
N LEU A 106 -7.41 17.33 11.63
CA LEU A 106 -8.51 18.12 11.04
C LEU A 106 -8.52 19.59 11.49
N GLN A 107 -8.01 19.90 12.68
CA GLN A 107 -7.88 21.28 13.17
C GLN A 107 -6.98 22.16 12.27
N HIS A 108 -6.14 21.56 11.44
CA HIS A 108 -5.24 22.25 10.50
C HIS A 108 -5.86 22.46 9.12
N VAL A 109 -7.03 21.88 8.84
CA VAL A 109 -7.72 22.01 7.55
C VAL A 109 -8.50 23.33 7.51
N GLU A 110 -7.78 24.42 7.27
CA GLU A 110 -8.29 25.79 7.28
C GLU A 110 -7.93 26.54 5.98
N PRO A 111 -8.67 27.61 5.61
CA PRO A 111 -8.34 28.42 4.45
C PRO A 111 -6.91 28.96 4.46
N GLY A 112 -6.26 28.97 3.29
CA GLY A 112 -4.89 29.45 3.09
C GLY A 112 -3.80 28.38 3.27
N ARG A 113 -4.13 27.16 3.71
CA ARG A 113 -3.20 26.03 3.70
C ARG A 113 -3.13 25.39 2.31
N THR A 114 -1.93 25.07 1.84
CA THR A 114 -1.74 24.35 0.58
C THR A 114 -1.93 22.84 0.78
N GLU A 115 -2.31 22.14 -0.29
CA GLU A 115 -2.37 20.67 -0.31
C GLU A 115 -1.07 20.03 0.18
N LYS A 116 0.07 20.51 -0.32
CA LYS A 116 1.39 20.01 0.05
C LYS A 116 1.72 20.22 1.52
N TRP A 117 1.35 21.37 2.08
CA TRP A 117 1.53 21.62 3.51
C TRP A 117 0.67 20.67 4.34
N LEU A 118 -0.59 20.47 3.95
CA LEU A 118 -1.53 19.57 4.64
C LEU A 118 -1.06 18.12 4.59
N ALA A 119 -0.63 17.63 3.42
CA ALA A 119 -0.08 16.29 3.26
C ALA A 119 1.15 16.07 4.13
N ALA A 120 2.12 17.00 4.11
CA ALA A 120 3.32 16.92 4.94
C ALA A 120 3.01 16.99 6.44
N ARG A 121 2.02 17.81 6.83
CA ARG A 121 1.57 17.92 8.22
C ARG A 121 0.93 16.63 8.70
N LEU A 122 0.08 15.99 7.89
CA LEU A 122 -0.54 14.71 8.25
C LEU A 122 0.51 13.59 8.37
N GLU A 123 1.49 13.53 7.47
CA GLU A 123 2.60 12.58 7.61
C GLU A 123 3.41 12.83 8.89
N TYR A 124 3.70 14.09 9.21
CA TYR A 124 4.36 14.46 10.45
C TYR A 124 3.59 13.96 11.69
N GLU A 125 2.28 14.18 11.74
CA GLU A 125 1.44 13.73 12.85
C GLU A 125 1.44 12.20 12.99
N MET A 126 1.36 11.45 11.89
CA MET A 126 1.46 9.99 11.91
C MET A 126 2.79 9.51 12.48
N ARG A 127 3.91 10.09 12.02
CA ARG A 127 5.25 9.74 12.52
C ARG A 127 5.41 10.12 13.99
N ALA A 128 4.95 11.30 14.38
CA ALA A 128 4.99 11.75 15.78
C ALA A 128 4.16 10.85 16.70
N ALA A 129 3.08 10.26 16.19
CA ALA A 129 2.23 9.31 16.90
C ALA A 129 2.75 7.86 16.92
N GLY A 130 3.89 7.58 16.28
CA GLY A 130 4.57 6.28 16.34
C GLY A 130 4.56 5.46 15.05
N ALA A 131 4.05 5.99 13.92
CA ALA A 131 4.17 5.30 12.64
C ALA A 131 5.61 5.28 12.12
N ASP A 132 6.03 4.18 11.50
CA ASP A 132 7.32 4.05 10.81
C ASP A 132 7.43 5.04 9.64
N ALA A 133 6.32 5.22 8.93
CA ALA A 133 6.15 6.10 7.79
C ALA A 133 4.67 6.24 7.42
N ALA A 134 4.36 7.12 6.47
CA ALA A 134 3.15 6.93 5.66
C ALA A 134 3.28 5.65 4.82
N SER A 135 2.17 4.95 4.58
CA SER A 135 2.15 3.72 3.75
C SER A 135 2.34 4.02 2.26
N PHE A 136 1.98 5.23 1.85
CA PHE A 136 2.19 5.81 0.52
C PHE A 136 2.23 7.34 0.63
N ASP A 137 2.56 8.04 -0.47
CA ASP A 137 2.55 9.50 -0.49
C ASP A 137 1.13 10.03 -0.23
N VAL A 138 0.97 10.80 0.85
CA VAL A 138 -0.34 11.36 1.23
C VAL A 138 -0.91 12.22 0.11
N ILE A 139 -2.10 11.87 -0.36
CA ILE A 139 -2.85 12.65 -1.34
C ILE A 139 -3.72 13.64 -0.57
N CYS A 140 -3.57 14.91 -0.90
CA CYS A 140 -4.46 15.99 -0.52
C CYS A 140 -4.86 16.73 -1.80
N ALA A 141 -6.15 16.78 -2.11
CA ALA A 141 -6.67 17.36 -3.33
C ALA A 141 -7.83 18.31 -3.05
N VAL A 142 -7.64 19.60 -3.32
CA VAL A 142 -8.59 20.67 -3.03
C VAL A 142 -9.50 20.92 -4.23
N GLY A 143 -10.80 21.00 -3.97
CA GLY A 143 -11.83 21.39 -4.94
C GLY A 143 -11.83 20.46 -6.16
N SER A 144 -11.76 21.05 -7.36
CA SER A 144 -11.78 20.27 -8.61
C SER A 144 -10.61 19.29 -8.74
N ARG A 145 -9.50 19.49 -8.01
CA ARG A 145 -8.38 18.54 -8.04
C ARG A 145 -8.75 17.19 -7.42
N ALA A 146 -9.77 17.14 -6.56
CA ALA A 146 -10.32 15.89 -6.04
C ALA A 146 -10.90 14.98 -7.14
N SER A 147 -11.09 15.48 -8.37
CA SER A 147 -11.47 14.65 -9.52
C SER A 147 -10.29 13.88 -10.14
N LEU A 148 -9.06 14.05 -9.64
CA LEU A 148 -7.87 13.33 -10.09
C LEU A 148 -7.63 12.14 -9.15
N PRO A 149 -7.87 10.88 -9.56
CA PRO A 149 -7.80 9.72 -8.66
C PRO A 149 -6.42 9.49 -8.03
N HIS A 150 -5.34 9.95 -8.68
CA HIS A 150 -3.97 9.85 -8.17
C HIS A 150 -3.34 11.24 -8.14
N ALA A 151 -4.03 12.21 -7.55
CA ALA A 151 -3.53 13.57 -7.44
C ALA A 151 -2.20 13.59 -6.67
N VAL A 152 -1.19 14.26 -7.23
CA VAL A 152 0.00 14.62 -6.46
C VAL A 152 -0.27 15.94 -5.76
N SER A 153 -0.22 15.94 -4.43
CA SER A 153 -0.45 17.10 -3.56
C SER A 153 0.43 18.28 -3.98
N GLY A 154 -0.20 19.40 -4.34
CA GLY A 154 0.46 20.56 -4.95
C GLY A 154 0.34 21.84 -4.13
N GLU A 155 0.38 22.97 -4.83
CA GLU A 155 0.33 24.31 -4.21
C GLU A 155 -1.09 24.89 -4.18
N ALA A 156 -2.13 24.10 -4.51
CA ALA A 156 -3.50 24.58 -4.43
C ALA A 156 -3.88 24.84 -2.96
N GLU A 157 -4.44 26.01 -2.70
CA GLU A 157 -4.84 26.44 -1.37
C GLU A 157 -6.30 26.05 -1.06
N VAL A 158 -6.53 25.62 0.18
CA VAL A 158 -7.86 25.52 0.76
C VAL A 158 -8.51 26.90 0.75
N ARG A 159 -9.73 26.98 0.21
CA ARG A 159 -10.56 28.18 0.22
C ARG A 159 -11.76 27.98 1.15
N PRO A 160 -12.41 29.07 1.61
CA PRO A 160 -13.78 28.94 2.09
C PRO A 160 -14.63 28.19 1.04
N ASP A 161 -15.49 27.30 1.51
CA ASP A 161 -16.40 26.48 0.69
C ASP A 161 -15.69 25.40 -0.17
N SER A 162 -14.50 24.97 0.25
CA SER A 162 -13.76 23.88 -0.40
C SER A 162 -14.19 22.52 0.11
N ALA A 163 -14.22 21.54 -0.80
CA ALA A 163 -14.08 20.14 -0.43
C ALA A 163 -12.62 19.71 -0.63
N VAL A 164 -12.08 18.95 0.31
CA VAL A 164 -10.70 18.48 0.30
C VAL A 164 -10.71 16.97 0.42
N LEU A 165 -10.22 16.27 -0.60
CA LEU A 165 -10.03 14.82 -0.55
C LEU A 165 -8.67 14.54 0.07
N PHE A 166 -8.66 13.64 1.05
CA PHE A 166 -7.47 13.06 1.64
C PHE A 166 -7.44 11.56 1.34
N ASP A 167 -6.30 11.08 0.86
CA ASP A 167 -5.97 9.65 0.77
C ASP A 167 -4.66 9.41 1.51
N TRP A 168 -4.69 8.59 2.54
CA TRP A 168 -3.54 8.40 3.43
C TRP A 168 -3.56 7.03 4.09
N GLY A 169 -2.40 6.66 4.61
CA GLY A 169 -2.30 5.54 5.54
C GLY A 169 -1.01 5.59 6.31
N ALA A 170 -1.01 4.93 7.47
CA ALA A 170 0.17 4.71 8.28
C ALA A 170 0.77 3.33 7.99
N ARG A 171 2.10 3.26 8.00
CA ARG A 171 2.86 2.02 8.17
C ARG A 171 3.31 1.91 9.62
N LEU A 172 2.96 0.81 10.28
CA LEU A 172 3.30 0.51 11.67
C LEU A 172 3.71 -0.95 11.78
N ASP A 173 4.88 -1.20 12.38
CA ASP A 173 5.45 -2.54 12.55
C ASP A 173 5.47 -3.34 11.23
N GLY A 174 5.73 -2.64 10.12
CA GLY A 174 5.77 -3.21 8.77
C GLY A 174 4.42 -3.40 8.07
N TYR A 175 3.28 -3.21 8.74
CA TYR A 175 1.93 -3.33 8.15
C TYR A 175 1.33 -1.98 7.77
N CYS A 176 0.59 -1.95 6.66
CA CYS A 176 0.01 -0.72 6.12
C CYS A 176 -1.50 -0.62 6.31
N SER A 177 -1.95 0.60 6.62
CA SER A 177 -3.35 1.04 6.44
C SER A 177 -3.52 1.87 5.18
N ASP A 178 -4.77 2.09 4.77
CA ASP A 178 -5.16 2.86 3.59
C ASP A 178 -6.60 3.37 3.78
N LEU A 179 -6.77 4.70 3.79
CA LEU A 179 -8.03 5.38 4.02
C LEU A 179 -8.16 6.60 3.11
N THR A 180 -9.38 6.78 2.57
CA THR A 180 -9.75 7.99 1.86
C THR A 180 -10.96 8.66 2.53
N ARG A 181 -10.93 10.00 2.71
CA ARG A 181 -12.07 10.81 3.18
C ARG A 181 -12.14 12.13 2.45
N VAL A 182 -13.35 12.69 2.36
CA VAL A 182 -13.58 14.06 1.86
C VAL A 182 -14.02 14.94 3.02
N VAL A 183 -13.34 16.07 3.20
CA VAL A 183 -13.58 17.05 4.26
C VAL A 183 -14.11 18.33 3.64
N GLY A 184 -15.22 18.85 4.17
CA GLY A 184 -15.73 20.16 3.81
C GLY A 184 -15.19 21.27 4.68
N VAL A 185 -14.84 22.39 4.06
CA VAL A 185 -14.44 23.63 4.75
C VAL A 185 -15.48 24.69 4.45
N GLY A 186 -16.29 25.07 5.43
CA GLY A 186 -17.40 26.00 5.22
C GLY A 186 -18.61 25.34 4.58
N THR A 187 -19.25 26.01 3.62
CA THR A 187 -20.46 25.52 2.94
C THR A 187 -20.06 24.68 1.73
N ILE A 188 -20.39 23.40 1.73
CA ILE A 188 -20.14 22.52 0.59
C ILE A 188 -21.30 22.64 -0.43
N PRO A 189 -21.03 22.65 -1.76
CA PRO A 189 -22.09 22.56 -2.77
C PRO A 189 -22.99 21.34 -2.61
N THR A 190 -24.30 21.51 -2.75
CA THR A 190 -25.31 20.46 -2.62
C THR A 190 -25.05 19.29 -3.57
N GLU A 191 -24.56 19.56 -4.78
CA GLU A 191 -24.23 18.57 -5.79
C GLU A 191 -23.14 17.60 -5.32
N LEU A 192 -22.19 18.07 -4.49
CA LEU A 192 -21.18 17.19 -3.92
C LEU A 192 -21.77 16.26 -2.86
N GLY A 193 -22.76 16.74 -2.09
CA GLY A 193 -23.51 15.89 -1.15
C GLY A 193 -24.19 14.72 -1.86
N VAL A 194 -24.85 14.99 -2.99
CA VAL A 194 -25.48 13.95 -3.83
C VAL A 194 -24.43 12.93 -4.32
N LEU A 195 -23.25 13.39 -4.73
CA LEU A 195 -22.17 12.49 -5.16
C LEU A 195 -21.63 11.63 -4.01
N VAL A 196 -21.47 12.20 -2.83
CA VAL A 196 -21.04 11.47 -1.63
C VAL A 196 -22.06 10.37 -1.29
N ASP A 197 -23.36 10.67 -1.34
CA ASP A 197 -24.41 9.68 -1.08
C ASP A 197 -24.35 8.51 -2.07
N VAL A 198 -24.14 8.79 -3.36
CA VAL A 198 -23.96 7.74 -4.38
C VAL A 198 -22.73 6.86 -4.10
N VAL A 199 -21.62 7.46 -3.67
CA VAL A 199 -20.40 6.73 -3.32
C VAL A 199 -20.60 5.87 -2.07
N LEU A 200 -21.28 6.39 -1.05
CA LEU A 200 -21.60 5.65 0.18
C LEU A 200 -22.54 4.47 -0.12
N GLU A 201 -23.56 4.65 -0.96
CA GLU A 201 -24.45 3.58 -1.39
C GLU A 201 -23.68 2.50 -2.17
N ALA A 202 -22.79 2.90 -3.08
CA ALA A 202 -21.95 1.97 -3.83
C ALA A 202 -20.99 1.18 -2.94
N GLN A 203 -20.39 1.82 -1.93
CA GLN A 203 -19.52 1.18 -0.94
C GLN A 203 -20.31 0.15 -0.11
N ALA A 204 -21.49 0.52 0.39
CA ALA A 204 -22.34 -0.38 1.17
C ALA A 204 -22.73 -1.63 0.36
N ALA A 205 -23.15 -1.44 -0.90
CA ALA A 205 -23.49 -2.54 -1.81
C ALA A 205 -22.30 -3.49 -2.06
N ALA A 206 -21.08 -2.96 -2.14
CA ALA A 206 -19.88 -3.76 -2.28
C ALA A 206 -19.58 -4.58 -1.00
N PHE A 207 -19.71 -3.96 0.18
CA PHE A 207 -19.49 -4.62 1.47
C PHE A 207 -20.44 -5.79 1.71
N GLU A 208 -21.69 -5.70 1.28
CA GLU A 208 -22.63 -6.83 1.34
C GLU A 208 -22.17 -8.06 0.55
N LYS A 209 -21.29 -7.89 -0.45
CA LYS A 209 -20.72 -8.99 -1.24
C LYS A 209 -19.38 -9.51 -0.71
N LEU A 210 -18.76 -8.84 0.25
CA LEU A 210 -17.47 -9.23 0.81
C LEU A 210 -17.64 -10.32 1.89
N VAL A 211 -17.93 -11.53 1.44
CA VAL A 211 -18.06 -12.72 2.29
C VAL A 211 -17.08 -13.83 1.89
N PRO A 212 -16.69 -14.74 2.81
CA PRO A 212 -15.83 -15.87 2.47
C PRO A 212 -16.37 -16.67 1.28
N GLY A 213 -15.51 -16.86 0.26
CA GLY A 213 -15.84 -17.60 -0.96
C GLY A 213 -16.37 -16.75 -2.12
N ALA A 214 -16.73 -15.49 -1.90
CA ALA A 214 -17.12 -14.57 -2.97
C ALA A 214 -15.91 -14.18 -3.85
N ARG A 215 -16.17 -13.90 -5.12
CA ARG A 215 -15.15 -13.36 -6.04
C ARG A 215 -15.06 -11.85 -5.85
N CYS A 216 -13.85 -11.28 -5.87
CA CYS A 216 -13.67 -9.82 -5.76
C CYS A 216 -14.45 -9.03 -6.83
N GLY A 217 -14.62 -9.62 -8.03
CA GLY A 217 -15.41 -9.00 -9.10
C GLY A 217 -16.90 -8.89 -8.80
N GLU A 218 -17.45 -9.67 -7.86
CA GLU A 218 -18.85 -9.55 -7.43
C GLU A 218 -19.07 -8.30 -6.58
N ALA A 219 -18.12 -7.98 -5.69
CA ALA A 219 -18.14 -6.74 -4.93
C ALA A 219 -17.95 -5.51 -5.82
N ASP A 220 -17.00 -5.55 -6.77
CA ASP A 220 -16.83 -4.48 -7.76
C ASP A 220 -18.10 -4.26 -8.59
N ALA A 221 -18.70 -5.34 -9.10
CA ALA A 221 -19.91 -5.27 -9.90
C ALA A 221 -21.09 -4.67 -9.12
N ALA A 222 -21.23 -5.01 -7.83
CA ALA A 222 -22.30 -4.47 -6.98
C ALA A 222 -22.19 -2.95 -6.81
N GLY A 223 -21.02 -2.44 -6.41
CA GLY A 223 -20.81 -1.00 -6.28
C GLY A 223 -20.90 -0.27 -7.62
N ARG A 224 -20.32 -0.84 -8.68
CA ARG A 224 -20.36 -0.26 -10.03
C ARG A 224 -21.78 -0.16 -10.59
N ALA A 225 -22.66 -1.11 -10.27
CA ALA A 225 -24.07 -1.07 -10.67
C ALA A 225 -24.81 0.12 -10.03
N VAL A 226 -24.54 0.43 -8.76
CA VAL A 226 -25.10 1.62 -8.08
C VAL A 226 -24.67 2.89 -8.81
N VAL A 227 -23.35 3.07 -9.02
CA VAL A 227 -22.82 4.27 -9.68
C VAL A 227 -23.36 4.43 -11.10
N ALA A 228 -23.50 3.33 -11.84
CA ALA A 228 -24.08 3.34 -13.19
C ALA A 228 -25.56 3.76 -13.19
N LYS A 229 -26.36 3.23 -12.25
CA LYS A 229 -27.78 3.56 -12.10
C LYS A 229 -27.99 5.04 -11.74
N SER A 230 -27.07 5.64 -10.99
CA SER A 230 -27.08 7.06 -10.63
C SER A 230 -26.61 7.99 -11.75
N GLY A 231 -26.27 7.46 -12.94
CA GLY A 231 -25.87 8.26 -14.11
C GLY A 231 -24.37 8.59 -14.17
N TYR A 232 -23.58 8.19 -13.17
CA TYR A 232 -22.14 8.49 -13.07
C TYR A 232 -21.23 7.34 -13.51
N GLY A 233 -21.78 6.28 -14.12
CA GLY A 233 -21.01 5.07 -14.47
C GLY A 233 -19.75 5.33 -15.31
N ARG A 234 -19.76 6.35 -16.19
CA ARG A 234 -18.59 6.74 -16.99
C ARG A 234 -17.45 7.37 -16.18
N CYS A 235 -17.73 7.82 -14.96
CA CYS A 235 -16.76 8.45 -14.07
C CYS A 235 -16.01 7.43 -13.18
N PHE A 236 -16.46 6.17 -13.11
CA PHE A 236 -15.84 5.14 -12.27
C PHE A 236 -14.83 4.29 -13.08
N GLY A 237 -13.58 4.76 -13.15
CA GLY A 237 -12.56 4.23 -14.07
C GLY A 237 -11.63 3.13 -13.54
N HIS A 238 -11.61 2.85 -12.24
CA HIS A 238 -10.72 1.86 -11.62
C HIS A 238 -11.50 0.77 -10.86
N GLY A 239 -10.78 -0.22 -10.33
CA GLY A 239 -11.36 -1.26 -9.48
C GLY A 239 -11.81 -0.70 -8.13
N ILE A 240 -12.71 -1.42 -7.45
CA ILE A 240 -13.31 -0.98 -6.17
C ILE A 240 -12.38 -1.06 -4.95
N GLY A 241 -11.24 -1.75 -5.06
CA GLY A 241 -10.26 -1.88 -3.99
C GLY A 241 -9.16 -2.89 -4.30
N HIS A 242 -8.24 -3.06 -3.35
CA HIS A 242 -7.13 -4.01 -3.42
C HIS A 242 -6.77 -4.54 -2.02
N GLY A 243 -5.86 -5.51 -1.96
CA GLY A 243 -5.33 -6.01 -0.68
C GLY A 243 -4.36 -5.01 -0.04
N VAL A 244 -4.28 -5.05 1.28
CA VAL A 244 -3.29 -4.36 2.11
C VAL A 244 -2.55 -5.36 3.00
N GLY A 245 -1.52 -4.93 3.70
CA GLY A 245 -0.72 -5.70 4.64
C GLY A 245 0.73 -5.30 4.55
#